data_AF-A0A545U9A3-F1
#
_entry.id   AF-A0A545U9A3-F1
#
_cell.length_a   1.000
_cell.length_b   1.000
_cell.length_c   1.000
_cell.angle_alpha   90.00
_cell.angle_beta   90.00
_cell.angle_gamma   90.00
#
_symmetry.space_group_name_H-M   'P 1'
#
loop_
_entity.id
_entity.type
_entity.pdbx_description
1 polymer ?
#
loop_
_entity_poly.entity_id
_entity_poly.type
_entity_poly.pdbx_seq_one_letter_code
_entity_poly.pdbx_strand_id
1 'polypeptide(L)'
;MKFHDDSHHFATLAYHSAQELDVAATCSQTILDAVAAWQQRADAHSAGVEFFTLDRCRSFSIDYQGHSSGHWPNERDNLLGESLVREFLFDDGICSVEETAVKLYKVNYSVMAGEYGNEYLLVCPFLTATGNIGGIVVTCVNMLLR
;
A
#
# COMPACT_ATOMS: atom_id res chain seq x y z
N MET A 1 -8.82 -4.92 22.53
CA MET A 1 -9.52 -5.96 21.74
C MET A 1 -8.43 -6.65 20.94
N LYS A 2 -8.18 -7.95 21.14
CA LYS A 2 -7.15 -8.69 20.41
C LYS A 2 -7.79 -9.23 19.13
N PHE A 3 -7.28 -8.81 17.98
CA PHE A 3 -7.66 -9.40 16.70
C PHE A 3 -7.05 -10.81 16.68
N HIS A 4 -7.91 -11.82 16.67
CA HIS A 4 -7.51 -13.19 16.34
C HIS A 4 -7.56 -13.29 14.82
N ASP A 5 -6.37 -13.26 14.20
CA ASP A 5 -6.19 -13.53 12.78
C ASP A 5 -5.89 -15.03 12.62
N ASP A 6 -6.96 -15.82 12.55
CA ASP A 6 -6.86 -17.23 12.19
C ASP A 6 -6.89 -17.32 10.67
N SER A 7 -5.70 -17.58 10.09
CA SER A 7 -5.40 -18.12 8.74
C SER A 7 -4.64 -17.15 7.85
N HIS A 8 -3.30 -17.29 7.79
CA HIS A 8 -2.50 -17.35 6.55
C HIS A 8 -1.01 -17.48 6.91
N HIS A 9 -0.59 -18.67 7.33
CA HIS A 9 0.83 -19.01 7.43
C HIS A 9 1.44 -19.12 6.02
N PHE A 10 1.85 -17.99 5.44
CA PHE A 10 3.03 -18.03 4.57
C PHE A 10 4.20 -18.48 5.45
N ALA A 11 4.96 -19.45 4.97
CA ALA A 11 6.22 -19.82 5.58
C ALA A 11 7.14 -18.59 5.57
N THR A 12 7.16 -17.90 6.72
CA THR A 12 8.13 -16.90 7.17
C THR A 12 8.38 -15.72 6.22
N LEU A 13 7.32 -14.97 5.89
CA LEU A 13 7.52 -13.55 5.60
C LEU A 13 7.95 -12.87 6.92
N ALA A 14 8.97 -12.05 6.88
CA ALA A 14 9.34 -11.22 8.02
C ALA A 14 9.59 -9.79 7.53
N TYR A 15 8.73 -8.87 7.98
CA TYR A 15 9.00 -7.45 7.93
C TYR A 15 10.24 -7.08 8.75
N HIS A 16 11.08 -6.19 8.22
CA HIS A 16 12.29 -5.70 8.90
C HIS A 16 12.24 -4.20 9.19
N SER A 17 11.87 -3.40 8.20
CA SER A 17 11.80 -1.94 8.31
C SER A 17 11.09 -1.31 7.13
N ALA A 18 10.54 -0.11 7.33
CA ALA A 18 10.12 0.78 6.28
C ALA A 18 10.88 2.11 6.35
N GLN A 19 11.14 2.68 5.17
CA GLN A 19 11.71 4.01 5.03
C GLN A 19 10.77 4.87 4.21
N GLU A 20 10.29 5.97 4.76
CA GLU A 20 9.58 6.99 3.99
C GLU A 20 10.56 7.67 3.03
N LEU A 21 10.18 7.76 1.76
CA LEU A 21 10.96 8.36 0.68
C LEU A 21 10.20 9.54 0.08
N ASP A 22 10.95 10.52 -0.42
CA ASP A 22 10.37 11.63 -1.15
C ASP A 22 9.82 11.17 -2.50
N VAL A 23 8.52 11.37 -2.70
CA VAL A 23 7.80 10.94 -3.91
C VAL A 23 8.38 11.63 -5.15
N ALA A 24 8.63 12.94 -5.08
CA ALA A 24 9.07 13.75 -6.23
C ALA A 24 10.49 13.41 -6.68
N ALA A 25 11.37 13.06 -5.74
CA ALA A 25 12.76 12.69 -6.00
C ALA A 25 12.90 11.24 -6.49
N THR A 26 12.00 10.34 -6.09
CA THR A 26 12.15 8.89 -6.30
C THR A 26 11.35 8.36 -7.48
N CYS A 27 10.15 8.89 -7.72
CA CYS A 27 9.18 8.30 -8.65
C CYS A 27 9.25 8.89 -10.07
N SER A 28 9.08 8.05 -11.10
CA SER A 28 9.01 8.52 -12.49
C SER A 28 7.87 9.51 -12.71
N GLN A 29 7.94 10.28 -13.80
CA GLN A 29 6.90 11.25 -14.14
C GLN A 29 5.51 10.61 -14.23
N THR A 30 5.40 9.38 -14.74
CA THR A 30 4.15 8.63 -14.82
C THR A 30 3.48 8.44 -13.46
N ILE A 31 4.26 8.11 -12.43
CA ILE A 31 3.73 8.01 -11.05
C ILE A 31 3.33 9.38 -10.55
N LEU A 32 4.13 10.43 -10.79
CA LEU A 32 3.80 11.78 -10.34
C LEU A 32 2.49 12.29 -10.94
N ASP A 33 2.26 12.02 -12.22
CA ASP A 33 1.02 12.36 -12.92
C ASP A 33 -0.17 11.59 -12.30
N ALA A 34 0.01 10.31 -11.98
CA ALA A 34 -1.01 9.50 -11.31
C ALA A 34 -1.31 9.99 -9.87
N VAL A 35 -0.28 10.41 -9.12
CA VAL A 35 -0.44 11.02 -7.79
C VAL A 35 -1.21 12.34 -7.88
N ALA A 36 -0.88 13.19 -8.85
CA ALA A 36 -1.60 14.44 -9.08
C ALA A 36 -3.07 14.17 -9.42
N ALA A 37 -3.34 13.20 -10.31
CA ALA A 37 -4.71 12.80 -10.65
C ALA A 37 -5.47 12.24 -9.43
N TRP A 38 -4.81 11.43 -8.60
CA TRP A 38 -5.38 10.91 -7.35
C TRP A 38 -5.81 12.05 -6.42
N GLN A 39 -4.95 13.04 -6.23
CA GLN A 39 -5.23 14.18 -5.35
C GLN A 39 -6.31 15.12 -5.89
N GLN A 40 -6.49 15.19 -7.21
CA GLN A 40 -7.46 16.06 -7.87
C GLN A 40 -8.80 15.37 -8.19
N ARG A 41 -9.00 14.12 -7.79
CA ARG A 41 -10.21 13.37 -8.11
C ARG A 41 -11.46 14.05 -7.58
N ALA A 42 -12.55 13.95 -8.37
CA ALA A 42 -13.83 14.58 -8.04
C ALA A 42 -14.47 14.02 -6.74
N ASP A 43 -14.25 12.74 -6.47
CA ASP A 43 -14.71 12.09 -5.24
C ASP A 43 -13.53 11.54 -4.44
N ALA A 44 -13.09 12.33 -3.46
CA ALA A 44 -12.02 11.96 -2.52
C ALA A 44 -12.38 10.72 -1.65
N HIS A 45 -13.65 10.32 -1.64
CA HIS A 45 -14.14 9.26 -0.77
C HIS A 45 -14.14 7.87 -1.42
N SER A 46 -14.04 7.82 -2.76
CA SER A 46 -14.00 6.55 -3.46
C SER A 46 -12.63 5.89 -3.28
N ALA A 47 -12.67 4.66 -2.75
CA ALA A 47 -11.51 3.78 -2.60
C ALA A 47 -11.06 3.12 -3.92
N GLY A 48 -11.76 3.38 -5.03
CA GLY A 48 -11.65 2.59 -6.25
C GLY A 48 -10.20 2.41 -6.70
N VAL A 49 -9.68 1.19 -6.57
CA VAL A 49 -8.36 0.77 -7.05
C VAL A 49 -8.21 1.07 -8.55
N GLU A 50 -9.33 1.05 -9.29
CA GLU A 50 -9.44 1.42 -10.70
C GLU A 50 -8.96 2.85 -11.00
N PHE A 51 -9.02 3.78 -10.04
CA PHE A 51 -8.61 5.17 -10.22
C PHE A 51 -7.09 5.39 -10.09
N PHE A 52 -6.37 4.45 -9.48
CA PHE A 52 -4.90 4.46 -9.47
C PHE A 52 -4.36 3.43 -10.46
N THR A 53 -4.74 3.60 -11.73
CA THR A 53 -4.30 2.72 -12.82
C THR A 53 -2.91 3.10 -13.29
N LEU A 54 -1.90 2.42 -12.75
CA LEU A 54 -0.55 2.41 -13.32
C LEU A 54 -0.35 1.09 -14.07
N ASP A 55 -0.03 1.18 -15.37
CA ASP A 55 0.19 -0.02 -16.18
C ASP A 55 1.31 -0.87 -15.56
N ARG A 56 1.05 -2.18 -15.43
CA ARG A 56 1.95 -3.18 -14.82
C ARG A 56 2.27 -2.96 -13.33
N CYS A 57 1.64 -1.99 -12.68
CA CYS A 57 1.67 -1.86 -11.23
C CYS A 57 0.54 -2.65 -10.59
N ARG A 58 0.76 -2.99 -9.33
CA ARG A 58 -0.06 -3.91 -8.56
C ARG A 58 -0.69 -3.11 -7.44
N SER A 59 -2.01 -3.12 -7.33
CA SER A 59 -2.73 -2.25 -6.41
C SER A 59 -3.88 -2.95 -5.71
N PHE A 60 -4.08 -2.60 -4.45
CA PHE A 60 -5.22 -3.03 -3.64
C PHE A 60 -5.58 -1.91 -2.67
N SER A 61 -6.74 -2.02 -2.03
CA SER A 61 -7.18 -1.13 -0.96
C SER A 61 -7.32 -1.90 0.34
N ILE A 62 -7.13 -1.20 1.45
CA ILE A 62 -7.48 -1.65 2.79
C ILE A 62 -8.38 -0.57 3.39
N ASP A 63 -9.58 -0.95 3.81
CA ASP A 63 -10.49 -0.05 4.50
C ASP A 63 -10.08 0.18 5.97
N TYR A 64 -10.71 1.14 6.64
CA TYR A 64 -10.44 1.43 8.05
C TYR A 64 -10.69 0.24 9.00
N GLN A 65 -11.52 -0.73 8.58
CA GLN A 65 -11.80 -1.95 9.34
C GLN A 65 -10.74 -3.04 9.09
N GLY A 66 -9.79 -2.79 8.20
CA GLY A 66 -8.74 -3.74 7.83
C GLY A 66 -9.17 -4.72 6.75
N HIS A 67 -10.32 -4.54 6.10
CA HIS A 67 -10.73 -5.39 4.97
C HIS A 67 -10.00 -4.97 3.69
N SER A 68 -9.43 -5.95 3.00
CA SER A 68 -8.73 -5.74 1.74
C SER A 68 -9.65 -5.96 0.53
N SER A 69 -9.43 -5.22 -0.55
CA SER A 69 -10.08 -5.44 -1.84
C SER A 69 -9.18 -5.00 -3.01
N GLY A 70 -9.32 -5.61 -4.20
CA GLY A 70 -8.54 -5.23 -5.38
C GLY A 70 -7.77 -6.39 -6.03
N HIS A 71 -7.13 -6.11 -7.16
CA HIS A 71 -6.58 -7.14 -8.06
C HIS A 71 -5.04 -7.10 -8.11
N TRP A 72 -4.46 -8.17 -7.60
CA TRP A 72 -3.20 -8.72 -8.10
C TRP A 72 -3.53 -9.77 -9.19
N PRO A 73 -2.73 -9.93 -10.27
CA PRO A 73 -3.06 -10.86 -11.35
C PRO A 73 -2.95 -12.34 -10.95
N ASN A 74 -2.39 -12.65 -9.77
CA ASN A 74 -2.34 -13.98 -9.18
C ASN A 74 -2.53 -13.91 -7.64
N GLU A 75 -3.19 -14.92 -7.06
CA GLU A 75 -3.53 -14.95 -5.62
C GLU A 75 -2.30 -15.02 -4.71
N ARG A 76 -1.23 -15.68 -5.16
CA ARG A 76 0.04 -15.78 -4.41
C ARG A 76 0.76 -14.44 -4.33
N ASP A 77 0.77 -13.72 -5.45
CA ASP A 77 1.05 -12.29 -5.58
C ASP A 77 0.36 -11.57 -4.43
N ASN A 78 -0.98 -11.69 -4.48
CA ASN A 78 -1.93 -11.03 -3.61
C ASN A 78 -1.61 -11.15 -2.13
N LEU A 79 -1.43 -12.39 -1.72
CA LEU A 79 -1.21 -12.72 -0.32
C LEU A 79 0.15 -12.21 0.19
N LEU A 80 1.21 -12.15 -0.63
CA LEU A 80 2.54 -11.74 -0.18
C LEU A 80 2.60 -10.26 0.17
N GLY A 81 2.14 -9.38 -0.72
CA GLY A 81 2.18 -7.93 -0.43
C GLY A 81 1.02 -7.48 0.42
N GLU A 82 -0.11 -8.18 0.45
CA GLU A 82 -1.12 -7.93 1.47
C GLU A 82 -0.54 -8.25 2.85
N SER A 83 0.12 -9.40 3.02
CA SER A 83 0.78 -9.75 4.28
C SER A 83 1.88 -8.75 4.64
N LEU A 84 2.72 -8.37 3.68
CA LEU A 84 3.80 -7.41 3.89
C LEU A 84 3.27 -6.04 4.30
N VAL A 85 2.24 -5.56 3.60
CA VAL A 85 1.60 -4.30 3.91
C VAL A 85 0.94 -4.41 5.26
N ARG A 86 0.16 -5.45 5.55
CA ARG A 86 -0.44 -5.62 6.89
C ARG A 86 0.62 -5.59 8.00
N GLU A 87 1.71 -6.35 7.90
CA GLU A 87 2.82 -6.31 8.87
C GLU A 87 3.41 -4.89 9.01
N PHE A 88 3.72 -4.23 7.90
CA PHE A 88 4.17 -2.84 7.88
C PHE A 88 3.15 -1.86 8.50
N LEU A 89 1.86 -1.98 8.15
CA LEU A 89 0.77 -1.13 8.64
C LEU A 89 0.58 -1.28 10.16
N PHE A 90 0.76 -2.51 10.68
CA PHE A 90 0.64 -2.83 12.10
C PHE A 90 1.87 -2.40 12.91
N ASP A 91 3.08 -2.58 12.40
CA ASP A 91 4.32 -2.29 13.14
C ASP A 91 4.75 -0.82 13.06
N ASP A 92 4.64 -0.18 11.88
CA ASP A 92 5.12 1.19 11.63
C ASP A 92 4.00 2.24 11.60
N GLY A 93 2.74 1.82 11.77
CA GLY A 93 1.70 2.72 12.24
C GLY A 93 0.97 3.54 11.17
N ILE A 94 0.45 2.91 10.11
CA ILE A 94 -0.61 3.58 9.33
C ILE A 94 -1.92 3.75 10.14
N CYS A 95 -2.04 3.13 11.32
CA CYS A 95 -3.04 3.57 12.29
C CYS A 95 -2.87 5.04 12.75
N SER A 96 -1.75 5.71 12.43
CA SER A 96 -1.59 7.17 12.53
C SER A 96 -1.45 7.85 11.15
N VAL A 97 -2.12 7.36 10.11
CA VAL A 97 -2.44 8.22 8.96
C VAL A 97 -3.40 9.27 9.50
N GLU A 98 -2.85 10.36 9.99
CA GLU A 98 -3.59 11.57 10.38
C GLU A 98 -3.71 12.52 9.17
N GLU A 99 -2.99 12.22 8.09
CA GLU A 99 -2.81 13.08 6.93
C GLU A 99 -3.32 12.41 5.66
N THR A 100 -4.01 13.17 4.81
CA THR A 100 -4.48 12.72 3.49
C THR A 100 -3.38 12.71 2.42
N ALA A 101 -2.13 12.93 2.83
CA ALA A 101 -1.00 13.00 1.91
C ALA A 101 -0.65 11.62 1.36
N VAL A 102 -0.27 11.59 0.08
CA VAL A 102 0.28 10.38 -0.55
C VAL A 102 1.71 10.21 -0.06
N LYS A 103 2.06 8.98 0.33
CA LYS A 103 3.39 8.65 0.86
C LYS A 103 4.02 7.50 0.08
N LEU A 104 5.35 7.52 -0.04
CA LEU A 104 6.11 6.43 -0.63
C LEU A 104 6.95 5.78 0.46
N TYR A 105 6.84 4.46 0.58
CA TYR A 105 7.63 3.67 1.49
C TYR A 105 8.49 2.68 0.74
N LYS A 106 9.76 2.56 1.13
CA LYS A 106 10.58 1.40 0.81
C LYS A 106 10.50 0.42 1.98
N VAL A 107 9.82 -0.70 1.78
CA VAL A 107 9.64 -1.76 2.77
C VAL A 107 10.64 -2.87 2.52
N ASN A 108 11.44 -3.21 3.54
CA ASN A 108 12.42 -4.29 3.48
C ASN A 108 11.88 -5.52 4.19
N TYR A 109 11.99 -6.68 3.55
CA TYR A 109 11.42 -7.94 4.03
C TYR A 109 12.31 -9.14 3.73
N SER A 110 12.00 -10.29 4.32
CA SER A 110 12.54 -11.58 3.89
C SER A 110 11.47 -12.65 3.72
N VAL A 111 11.63 -13.51 2.71
CA VAL A 111 10.76 -14.68 2.44
C VAL A 111 11.60 -15.91 2.74
N MET A 112 11.54 -16.44 3.96
CA MET A 112 12.47 -17.44 4.50
C MET A 112 13.85 -16.89 4.92
N ALA A 113 14.54 -17.64 5.78
CA ALA A 113 15.82 -17.26 6.35
C ALA A 113 16.89 -17.10 5.25
N GLY A 114 17.15 -15.85 4.86
CA GLY A 114 18.26 -15.47 3.97
C GLY A 114 17.86 -14.85 2.63
N GLU A 115 16.58 -14.92 2.21
CA GLU A 115 16.12 -14.22 1.01
C GLU A 115 15.58 -12.85 1.39
N TYR A 116 16.38 -11.80 1.16
CA TYR A 116 16.00 -10.43 1.43
C TYR A 116 15.45 -9.75 0.18
N GLY A 117 14.33 -9.05 0.34
CA GLY A 117 13.66 -8.28 -0.69
C GLY A 117 13.35 -6.86 -0.21
N ASN A 118 13.01 -6.00 -1.16
CA ASN A 118 12.35 -4.74 -0.86
C ASN A 118 11.24 -4.45 -1.86
N GLU A 119 10.20 -3.76 -1.40
CA GLU A 119 9.16 -3.20 -2.25
C GLU A 119 9.02 -1.70 -2.00
N TYR A 120 8.68 -0.98 -3.06
CA TYR A 120 8.36 0.44 -3.06
C TYR A 120 6.85 0.57 -3.16
N LEU A 121 6.24 0.98 -2.05
CA LEU A 121 4.80 1.00 -1.86
C LEU A 121 4.34 2.44 -1.78
N LEU A 122 3.55 2.84 -2.76
CA LEU A 122 2.86 4.11 -2.75
C LEU A 122 1.54 3.94 -2.01
N VAL A 123 1.38 4.68 -0.91
CA VAL A 123 0.21 4.65 -0.05
C VAL A 123 -0.60 5.91 -0.27
N CYS A 124 -1.85 5.71 -0.66
CA CYS A 124 -2.77 6.74 -1.12
C CYS A 124 -4.04 6.72 -0.23
N PRO A 125 -4.15 7.59 0.79
CA PRO A 125 -5.33 7.64 1.64
C PRO A 125 -6.60 8.09 0.88
N PHE A 126 -7.75 7.57 1.29
CA PHE A 126 -9.06 8.06 0.87
C PHE A 126 -9.96 8.34 2.08
N LEU A 127 -10.95 9.20 1.89
CA LEU A 127 -11.79 9.68 2.97
C LEU A 127 -13.13 8.92 3.02
N THR A 128 -13.79 8.97 4.17
CA THR A 128 -15.21 8.64 4.34
C THR A 128 -16.04 9.87 4.00
N ALA A 129 -17.33 9.72 3.76
CA ALA A 129 -18.24 10.84 3.50
C ALA A 129 -18.23 11.93 4.59
N THR A 130 -17.75 11.62 5.80
CA THR A 130 -17.62 12.58 6.91
C THR A 130 -16.24 13.26 6.99
N GLY A 131 -15.36 13.03 6.01
CA GLY A 131 -14.02 13.62 5.93
C GLY A 131 -12.94 12.93 6.78
N ASN A 132 -13.26 11.84 7.49
CA ASN A 132 -12.27 11.02 8.19
C ASN A 132 -11.62 10.05 7.21
N ILE A 133 -10.42 9.56 7.49
CA ILE A 133 -9.79 8.54 6.63
C ILE A 133 -10.61 7.26 6.64
N GLY A 134 -11.07 6.86 5.44
CA GLY A 134 -11.86 5.65 5.21
C GLY A 134 -11.01 4.43 4.91
N GLY A 135 -9.73 4.64 4.58
CA GLY A 135 -8.76 3.61 4.29
C GLY A 135 -7.64 4.11 3.39
N ILE A 136 -6.92 3.17 2.80
CA ILE A 136 -5.81 3.43 1.89
C ILE A 136 -5.92 2.59 0.62
N VAL A 137 -5.40 3.12 -0.48
CA VAL A 137 -4.99 2.35 -1.65
C VAL A 137 -3.47 2.21 -1.59
N VAL A 138 -2.97 0.98 -1.78
CA VAL A 138 -1.54 0.70 -1.83
C VAL A 138 -1.19 0.22 -3.23
N THR A 139 -0.15 0.81 -3.82
CA THR A 139 0.35 0.46 -5.14
C THR A 139 1.83 0.16 -5.10
N CYS A 140 2.22 -1.04 -5.52
CA CYS A 140 3.62 -1.42 -5.68
C CYS A 140 4.18 -0.82 -6.98
N VAL A 141 5.17 0.07 -6.84
CA VAL A 141 5.74 0.88 -7.93
C VAL A 141 7.17 0.49 -8.30
N ASN A 142 7.63 -0.71 -7.90
CA ASN A 142 8.99 -1.23 -8.16
C ASN A 142 9.46 -1.07 -9.61
N MET A 143 8.53 -1.20 -10.58
CA MET A 143 8.84 -1.19 -12.01
C MET A 143 8.92 0.23 -12.62
N LEU A 144 8.54 1.26 -11.88
CA LEU A 144 8.33 2.63 -12.39
C LEU A 144 9.12 3.70 -11.60
N LEU A 145 10.21 3.33 -10.95
CA LEU A 145 11.11 4.27 -10.26
C LEU A 145 12.00 5.04 -11.26
N ARG A 146 12.58 6.17 -10.84
CA ARG A 146 13.50 6.99 -11.64
C ARG A 146 14.86 6.31 -11.88
#